data_AF-A0A7J4T0Z4-F1
#
_entry.id   AF-A0A7J4T0Z4-F1
#
_cell.length_a   1.000
_cell.length_b   1.000
_cell.length_c   1.000
_cell.angle_alpha   90.00
_cell.angle_beta   90.00
_cell.angle_gamma   90.00
#
_symmetry.space_group_name_H-M   'P 1'
#
loop_
_entity.id
_entity.type
_entity.pdbx_description
1 polymer ?
#
loop_
_entity_poly.entity_id
_entity_poly.type
_entity_poly.pdbx_seq_one_letter_code
_entity_poly.pdbx_strand_id
1 'polypeptide(L)'
;MDRLPTRVNRADADFSKRIEHNSNLINTLRERLEIASNGGGGKYVERHRSRGKLLPRERIERIIDPGTAFLELSPLAAYELYDGRAHSSGIVTGIGMVHGRECLFVANDATVKGGSYYPMTVKKHIRAQTVAHENHLPCIYLVDSGGAFLPMQDEVFPDVNHFGRIFRNQAKMSGDGIPQVAAVLGSCTAGGAYVPAMSDESIIVKGNGTIFLAGPPLVKAATGEVVTAEELGGADVHTVQSGVADHFAEDEPEALRLVRNIVENLGPRELAPAASAEVEPPAHDVEDLLGLIPSDNRTPVDIKEIIARIVDGSRFHEFKSRYGTTLICGFAHIHG
;
A
#
# COMPACT_ATOMS: atom_id res chain seq x y z
N MET A 1 23.29 -10.35 -26.13
CA MET A 1 21.99 -11.04 -26.10
C MET A 1 21.29 -10.81 -27.43
N ASP A 2 20.72 -11.86 -28.02
CA ASP A 2 20.06 -11.76 -29.32
C ASP A 2 18.64 -11.22 -29.15
N ARG A 3 18.19 -10.44 -30.14
CA ARG A 3 16.81 -9.93 -30.18
C ARG A 3 15.88 -11.08 -30.56
N LEU A 4 14.86 -11.33 -29.75
CA LEU A 4 13.84 -12.30 -30.05
C LEU A 4 13.06 -11.86 -31.31
N PRO A 5 12.90 -12.72 -32.33
CA PRO A 5 12.06 -12.41 -33.46
C PRO A 5 10.58 -12.43 -33.04
N THR A 6 9.75 -11.69 -33.74
CA THR A 6 8.28 -11.75 -33.60
C THR A 6 7.69 -12.58 -34.73
N ARG A 7 6.70 -13.39 -34.39
CA ARG A 7 5.83 -14.16 -35.28
C ARG A 7 4.38 -13.71 -35.17
N VAL A 8 4.12 -12.62 -34.44
CA VAL A 8 2.78 -12.06 -34.30
C VAL A 8 2.25 -11.64 -35.66
N ASN A 9 1.12 -12.24 -36.04
CA ASN A 9 0.35 -11.83 -37.20
C ASN A 9 -0.88 -11.04 -36.75
N ARG A 10 -0.80 -9.71 -36.78
CA ARG A 10 -1.91 -8.82 -36.40
C ARG A 10 -3.14 -8.96 -37.31
N ALA A 11 -2.97 -9.51 -38.52
CA ALA A 11 -4.07 -9.75 -39.45
C ALA A 11 -4.85 -11.03 -39.16
N ASP A 12 -4.40 -11.86 -38.20
CA ASP A 12 -5.16 -13.03 -37.75
C ASP A 12 -6.48 -12.58 -37.09
N ALA A 13 -7.58 -13.21 -37.52
CA ALA A 13 -8.91 -12.93 -36.97
C ALA A 13 -8.96 -13.25 -35.47
N ASP A 14 -8.23 -14.26 -35.00
CA ASP A 14 -8.21 -14.62 -33.59
C ASP A 14 -7.40 -13.64 -32.74
N PHE A 15 -6.39 -12.98 -33.33
CA PHE A 15 -5.64 -11.92 -32.65
C PHE A 15 -6.55 -10.73 -32.31
N SER A 16 -7.37 -10.30 -33.27
CA SER A 16 -8.36 -9.22 -33.04
C SER A 16 -9.40 -9.58 -31.97
N LYS A 17 -9.92 -10.81 -31.99
CA LYS A 17 -10.87 -11.28 -30.96
C LYS A 17 -10.24 -11.32 -29.56
N ARG A 18 -8.96 -11.71 -29.45
CA ARG A 18 -8.23 -11.72 -28.18
C ARG A 18 -8.02 -10.31 -27.65
N ILE A 19 -7.67 -9.35 -28.52
CA ILE A 19 -7.58 -7.93 -28.15
C ILE A 19 -8.91 -7.46 -27.56
N GLU A 20 -10.03 -7.72 -28.24
CA GLU A 20 -11.35 -7.31 -27.76
C GLU A 20 -11.67 -7.92 -26.39
N HIS A 21 -11.49 -9.23 -26.24
CA HIS A 21 -11.72 -9.94 -24.98
C HIS A 21 -10.87 -9.39 -23.83
N ASN A 22 -9.55 -9.28 -24.03
CA ASN A 22 -8.61 -8.85 -22.99
C ASN A 22 -8.77 -7.36 -22.67
N SER A 23 -9.12 -6.52 -23.64
CA SER A 23 -9.46 -5.11 -23.40
C SER A 23 -10.70 -4.96 -22.53
N ASN A 24 -11.71 -5.81 -22.72
CA ASN A 24 -12.89 -5.84 -21.85
C ASN A 24 -12.53 -6.22 -20.41
N LEU A 25 -11.62 -7.18 -20.21
CA LEU A 25 -11.11 -7.52 -18.87
C LEU A 25 -10.35 -6.35 -18.21
N ILE A 26 -9.58 -5.59 -18.98
CA ILE A 26 -8.91 -4.37 -18.50
C ILE A 26 -9.94 -3.32 -18.09
N ASN A 27 -11.01 -3.13 -18.86
CA ASN A 27 -12.07 -2.20 -18.52
C ASN A 27 -12.78 -2.62 -17.22
N THR A 28 -13.12 -3.90 -17.06
CA THR A 28 -13.65 -4.44 -15.80
C THR A 28 -12.69 -4.21 -14.64
N LEU A 29 -11.37 -4.39 -14.84
CA LEU A 29 -10.37 -4.09 -13.82
C LEU A 29 -10.39 -2.60 -13.45
N ARG A 30 -10.39 -1.70 -14.44
CA ARG A 30 -10.42 -0.24 -14.23
C ARG A 30 -11.66 0.21 -13.46
N GLU A 31 -12.85 -0.29 -13.82
CA GLU A 31 -14.10 -0.01 -13.11
C GLU A 31 -14.02 -0.43 -11.63
N ARG A 32 -13.45 -1.62 -11.36
CA ARG A 32 -13.28 -2.10 -9.98
C ARG A 32 -12.28 -1.28 -9.18
N LEU A 33 -11.19 -0.84 -9.83
CA LEU A 33 -10.20 0.04 -9.22
C LEU A 33 -10.79 1.43 -8.92
N GLU A 34 -11.64 1.95 -9.80
CA GLU A 34 -12.34 3.21 -9.58
C GLU A 34 -13.27 3.11 -8.36
N ILE A 35 -14.06 2.04 -8.24
CA ILE A 35 -14.87 1.77 -7.05
C ILE A 35 -13.99 1.74 -5.79
N ALA A 36 -12.87 1.02 -5.81
CA ALA A 36 -11.95 0.95 -4.68
C ALA A 36 -11.29 2.29 -4.34
N SER A 37 -11.13 3.19 -5.32
CA SER A 37 -10.54 4.52 -5.14
C SER A 37 -11.48 5.52 -4.45
N ASN A 38 -12.80 5.29 -4.51
CA ASN A 38 -13.83 6.16 -3.92
C ASN A 38 -14.00 6.02 -2.40
N GLY A 39 -13.23 5.14 -1.75
CA GLY A 39 -13.29 4.89 -0.31
C GLY A 39 -14.69 4.45 0.13
N GLY A 40 -15.21 5.06 1.20
CA GLY A 40 -16.58 4.83 1.70
C GLY A 40 -17.68 5.49 0.85
N GLY A 41 -17.33 6.42 -0.05
CA GLY A 41 -18.25 7.12 -0.93
C GLY A 41 -19.27 8.06 -0.26
N GLY A 42 -19.87 8.94 -1.07
CA GLY A 42 -20.99 9.82 -0.70
C GLY A 42 -20.82 10.52 0.65
N LYS A 43 -21.83 10.37 1.52
CA LYS A 43 -21.89 11.00 2.84
C LYS A 43 -20.70 10.71 3.76
N TYR A 44 -20.00 9.58 3.59
CA TYR A 44 -18.86 9.24 4.45
C TYR A 44 -17.62 10.06 4.10
N VAL A 45 -17.37 10.25 2.80
CA VAL A 45 -16.31 11.14 2.30
C VAL A 45 -16.63 12.60 2.65
N GLU A 46 -17.87 13.04 2.44
CA GLU A 46 -18.31 14.40 2.81
C GLU A 46 -18.10 14.68 4.30
N ARG A 47 -18.51 13.75 5.18
CA ARG A 47 -18.30 13.87 6.63
C ARG A 47 -16.83 13.87 7.04
N HIS A 48 -15.99 13.12 6.33
CA HIS A 48 -14.55 13.12 6.57
C HIS A 48 -13.94 14.47 6.21
N ARG A 49 -14.30 15.00 5.02
CA ARG A 49 -13.86 16.32 4.56
C ARG A 49 -14.38 17.47 5.42
N SER A 50 -15.61 17.38 5.95
CA SER A 50 -16.18 18.41 6.83
C SER A 50 -15.41 18.59 8.14
N ARG A 51 -14.47 17.67 8.45
CA ARG A 51 -13.55 17.74 9.59
C ARG A 51 -12.18 18.31 9.20
N GLY A 52 -12.03 18.81 7.97
CA GLY A 52 -10.77 19.35 7.46
C GLY A 52 -9.70 18.29 7.14
N LYS A 53 -10.12 17.03 6.94
CA LYS A 53 -9.20 15.90 6.74
C LYS A 53 -9.09 15.50 5.27
N LEU A 54 -7.88 15.12 4.84
CA LEU A 54 -7.64 14.59 3.49
C LEU A 54 -7.93 13.10 3.44
N LEU A 55 -8.24 12.58 2.26
CA LEU A 55 -8.38 11.14 2.02
C LEU A 55 -6.99 10.46 2.02
N PRO A 56 -6.91 9.14 2.28
CA PRO A 56 -5.64 8.42 2.36
C PRO A 56 -4.75 8.57 1.12
N ARG A 57 -5.36 8.52 -0.07
CA ARG A 57 -4.64 8.68 -1.34
C ARG A 57 -4.11 10.10 -1.53
N GLU A 58 -4.88 11.09 -1.13
CA GLU A 58 -4.49 12.50 -1.17
C GLU A 58 -3.34 12.78 -0.20
N ARG A 59 -3.35 12.13 0.98
CA ARG A 59 -2.24 12.20 1.94
C ARG A 59 -0.96 11.62 1.35
N ILE A 60 -1.04 10.44 0.74
CA ILE A 60 0.10 9.79 0.07
C ILE A 60 0.62 10.67 -1.07
N GLU A 61 -0.25 11.16 -1.95
CA GLU A 61 0.11 12.03 -3.08
C GLU A 61 0.85 13.30 -2.63
N ARG A 62 0.47 13.88 -1.48
CA ARG A 62 1.17 15.04 -0.92
C ARG A 62 2.52 14.71 -0.27
N ILE A 63 2.72 13.47 0.18
CA ILE A 63 3.99 13.05 0.80
C ILE A 63 4.99 12.61 -0.26
N ILE A 64 4.56 11.90 -1.32
CA ILE A 64 5.49 11.40 -2.33
C ILE A 64 6.12 12.53 -3.16
N ASP A 65 7.28 12.25 -3.75
CA ASP A 65 8.00 13.22 -4.56
C ASP A 65 7.23 13.54 -5.86
N PRO A 66 7.12 14.82 -6.24
CA PRO A 66 6.40 15.22 -7.45
C PRO A 66 6.93 14.50 -8.70
N GLY A 67 6.02 13.99 -9.53
CA GLY A 67 6.35 13.29 -10.77
C GLY A 67 6.79 11.84 -10.60
N THR A 68 6.78 11.29 -9.39
CA THR A 68 7.08 9.88 -9.14
C THR A 68 5.82 9.02 -9.10
N ALA A 69 5.97 7.73 -9.44
CA ALA A 69 4.87 6.78 -9.41
C ALA A 69 4.60 6.27 -7.98
N PHE A 70 3.36 5.86 -7.73
CA PHE A 70 2.98 5.11 -6.55
C PHE A 70 2.55 3.70 -6.95
N LEU A 71 3.29 2.68 -6.50
CA LEU A 71 2.96 1.28 -6.73
C LEU A 71 2.01 0.80 -5.64
N GLU A 72 0.70 0.90 -5.90
CA GLU A 72 -0.30 0.43 -4.95
C GLU A 72 -0.36 -1.11 -4.86
N LEU A 73 -0.44 -1.62 -3.63
CA LEU A 73 -0.55 -3.04 -3.32
C LEU A 73 -2.00 -3.40 -2.97
N SER A 74 -2.52 -4.44 -3.64
CA SER A 74 -3.83 -5.03 -3.36
C SER A 74 -5.00 -4.02 -3.31
N PRO A 75 -5.20 -3.15 -4.32
CA PRO A 75 -6.32 -2.18 -4.33
C PRO A 75 -7.70 -2.85 -4.27
N LEU A 76 -7.83 -4.07 -4.79
CA LEU A 76 -9.07 -4.85 -4.77
C LEU A 76 -9.21 -5.76 -3.53
N ALA A 77 -8.41 -5.55 -2.48
CA ALA A 77 -8.58 -6.31 -1.24
C ALA A 77 -10.01 -6.17 -0.70
N ALA A 78 -10.58 -7.30 -0.27
CA ALA A 78 -11.96 -7.43 0.19
C ALA A 78 -13.04 -7.03 -0.84
N TYR A 79 -12.71 -7.00 -2.14
CA TYR A 79 -13.72 -6.88 -3.19
C TYR A 79 -14.76 -8.00 -3.06
N GLU A 80 -16.05 -7.62 -3.08
CA GLU A 80 -17.23 -8.50 -2.86
C GLU A 80 -17.30 -9.24 -1.50
N LEU A 81 -16.32 -9.07 -0.62
CA LEU A 81 -16.42 -9.56 0.76
C LEU A 81 -17.21 -8.57 1.64
N TYR A 82 -17.77 -9.07 2.74
CA TYR A 82 -18.45 -8.26 3.76
C TYR A 82 -19.60 -7.39 3.18
N ASP A 83 -20.38 -7.99 2.28
CA ASP A 83 -21.47 -7.35 1.53
C ASP A 83 -21.00 -6.17 0.66
N GLY A 84 -19.73 -6.18 0.23
CA GLY A 84 -19.13 -5.13 -0.59
C GLY A 84 -18.88 -3.81 0.18
N ARG A 85 -18.87 -3.84 1.52
CA ARG A 85 -18.80 -2.61 2.34
C ARG A 85 -17.40 -2.25 2.84
N ALA A 86 -16.38 -3.01 2.44
CA ALA A 86 -15.00 -2.86 2.90
C ALA A 86 -14.02 -2.73 1.71
N HIS A 87 -14.30 -1.81 0.79
CA HIS A 87 -13.46 -1.56 -0.39
C HIS A 87 -11.99 -1.32 -0.01
N SER A 88 -11.07 -1.86 -0.82
CA SER A 88 -9.62 -1.83 -0.56
C SER A 88 -9.21 -2.36 0.83
N SER A 89 -10.13 -3.07 1.50
CA SER A 89 -10.05 -3.43 2.91
C SER A 89 -9.88 -2.26 3.89
N GLY A 90 -10.34 -1.06 3.55
CA GLY A 90 -10.26 0.13 4.41
C GLY A 90 -8.84 0.63 4.69
N ILE A 91 -7.88 0.24 3.86
CA ILE A 91 -6.48 0.66 3.98
C ILE A 91 -5.83 0.75 2.59
N VAL A 92 -5.10 1.83 2.33
CA VAL A 92 -4.28 2.01 1.13
C VAL A 92 -2.85 1.66 1.49
N THR A 93 -2.23 0.75 0.73
CA THR A 93 -0.85 0.31 0.95
C THR A 93 -0.09 0.38 -0.35
N GLY A 94 1.17 0.78 -0.34
CA GLY A 94 1.95 0.84 -1.57
C GLY A 94 3.35 1.39 -1.36
N ILE A 95 4.11 1.50 -2.44
CA ILE A 95 5.48 2.00 -2.44
C ILE A 95 5.51 3.33 -3.21
N GLY A 96 6.09 4.36 -2.61
CA GLY A 96 6.28 5.66 -3.25
C GLY A 96 7.63 6.27 -2.90
N MET A 97 8.08 7.23 -3.70
CA MET A 97 9.34 7.93 -3.48
C MET A 97 9.14 9.10 -2.51
N VAL A 98 10.02 9.26 -1.52
CA VAL A 98 10.05 10.41 -0.61
C VAL A 98 11.49 10.83 -0.41
N HIS A 99 11.85 12.06 -0.77
CA HIS A 99 13.25 12.54 -0.80
C HIS A 99 14.18 11.58 -1.56
N GLY A 100 13.71 11.07 -2.69
CA GLY A 100 14.45 10.13 -3.51
C GLY A 100 14.70 8.80 -2.79
N ARG A 101 13.85 8.38 -1.85
CA ARG A 101 13.90 7.06 -1.19
C ARG A 101 12.57 6.32 -1.37
N GLU A 102 12.63 5.03 -1.65
CA GLU A 102 11.44 4.17 -1.71
C GLU A 102 10.93 3.89 -0.30
N CYS A 103 9.70 4.27 -0.01
CA CYS A 103 9.05 4.07 1.28
C CYS A 103 7.76 3.27 1.11
N LEU A 104 7.50 2.34 2.02
CA LEU A 104 6.23 1.63 2.11
C LEU A 104 5.23 2.47 2.91
N PHE A 105 4.07 2.75 2.30
CA PHE A 105 2.96 3.43 2.94
C PHE A 105 1.90 2.43 3.42
N VAL A 106 1.33 2.73 4.58
CA VAL A 106 0.13 2.07 5.12
C VAL A 106 -0.80 3.15 5.66
N ALA A 107 -1.87 3.45 4.94
CA ALA A 107 -2.77 4.57 5.23
C ALA A 107 -4.21 4.11 5.44
N ASN A 108 -4.75 4.31 6.65
CA ASN A 108 -6.13 3.91 6.95
C ASN A 108 -7.15 4.81 6.26
N ASP A 109 -8.20 4.20 5.71
CA ASP A 109 -9.35 4.93 5.17
C ASP A 109 -10.47 5.02 6.20
N ALA A 110 -10.51 6.14 6.93
CA ALA A 110 -11.54 6.42 7.91
C ALA A 110 -12.96 6.51 7.31
N THR A 111 -13.09 6.68 5.99
CA THR A 111 -14.40 6.70 5.32
C THR A 111 -15.00 5.31 5.16
N VAL A 112 -14.15 4.27 5.14
CA VAL A 112 -14.58 2.87 5.07
C VAL A 112 -14.79 2.33 6.48
N LYS A 113 -16.04 2.30 6.94
CA LYS A 113 -16.43 1.78 8.27
C LYS A 113 -15.62 2.40 9.43
N GLY A 114 -15.32 3.70 9.34
CA GLY A 114 -14.56 4.40 10.37
C GLY A 114 -13.08 3.98 10.44
N GLY A 115 -12.53 3.36 9.38
CA GLY A 115 -11.17 2.82 9.36
C GLY A 115 -11.01 1.57 10.23
N SER A 116 -12.12 0.89 10.56
CA SER A 116 -12.08 -0.31 11.41
C SER A 116 -11.40 -1.46 10.68
N TYR A 117 -10.58 -2.24 11.40
CA TYR A 117 -9.88 -3.39 10.83
C TYR A 117 -10.78 -4.61 10.75
N TYR A 118 -11.10 -5.00 9.52
CA TYR A 118 -11.62 -6.33 9.18
C TYR A 118 -10.48 -7.37 9.17
N PRO A 119 -10.79 -8.67 9.13
CA PRO A 119 -9.76 -9.72 8.97
C PRO A 119 -8.85 -9.46 7.75
N MET A 120 -9.44 -9.03 6.63
CA MET A 120 -8.68 -8.67 5.44
C MET A 120 -7.82 -7.41 5.60
N THR A 121 -8.20 -6.48 6.49
CA THR A 121 -7.42 -5.27 6.74
C THR A 121 -6.13 -5.64 7.46
N VAL A 122 -6.23 -6.52 8.45
CA VAL A 122 -5.07 -7.08 9.15
C VAL A 122 -4.15 -7.80 8.17
N LYS A 123 -4.72 -8.69 7.34
CA LYS A 123 -3.96 -9.42 6.33
C LYS A 123 -3.24 -8.50 5.34
N LYS A 124 -3.91 -7.44 4.86
CA LYS A 124 -3.33 -6.46 3.94
C LYS A 124 -2.22 -5.63 4.62
N HIS A 125 -2.42 -5.20 5.86
CA HIS A 125 -1.40 -4.48 6.63
C HIS A 125 -0.16 -5.37 6.84
N ILE A 126 -0.32 -6.59 7.34
CA ILE A 126 0.79 -7.53 7.53
C ILE A 126 1.51 -7.82 6.22
N ARG A 127 0.79 -8.01 5.10
CA ARG A 127 1.42 -8.21 3.80
C ARG A 127 2.26 -7.01 3.37
N ALA A 128 1.79 -5.79 3.62
CA ALA A 128 2.56 -4.58 3.32
C ALA A 128 3.87 -4.56 4.14
N GLN A 129 3.81 -4.88 5.43
CA GLN A 129 5.03 -5.01 6.26
C GLN A 129 5.96 -6.13 5.79
N THR A 130 5.43 -7.26 5.29
CA THR A 130 6.26 -8.30 4.68
C THR A 130 7.02 -7.77 3.48
N VAL A 131 6.36 -7.00 2.60
CA VAL A 131 7.03 -6.36 1.45
C VAL A 131 8.10 -5.39 1.92
N ALA A 132 7.84 -4.56 2.93
CA ALA A 132 8.85 -3.67 3.47
C ALA A 132 10.05 -4.40 4.08
N HIS A 133 9.82 -5.46 4.85
CA HIS A 133 10.89 -6.24 5.48
C HIS A 133 11.75 -6.97 4.44
N GLU A 134 11.12 -7.62 3.45
CA GLU A 134 11.83 -8.34 2.37
C GLU A 134 12.66 -7.42 1.47
N ASN A 135 12.31 -6.13 1.39
CA ASN A 135 12.94 -5.15 0.48
C ASN A 135 13.62 -3.98 1.21
N HIS A 136 13.77 -4.05 2.54
CA HIS A 136 14.38 -3.01 3.38
C HIS A 136 13.79 -1.59 3.16
N LEU A 137 12.46 -1.49 3.07
CA LEU A 137 11.76 -0.22 2.83
C LEU A 137 11.34 0.43 4.16
N PRO A 138 11.74 1.68 4.45
CA PRO A 138 11.16 2.44 5.56
C PRO A 138 9.64 2.47 5.47
N CYS A 139 8.98 2.34 6.62
CA CYS A 139 7.54 2.26 6.72
C CYS A 139 6.95 3.59 7.19
N ILE A 140 5.92 4.07 6.50
CA ILE A 140 5.15 5.27 6.84
C ILE A 140 3.70 4.85 7.11
N TYR A 141 3.28 4.95 8.36
CA TYR A 141 1.94 4.63 8.82
C TYR A 141 1.11 5.92 8.94
N LEU A 142 0.10 6.09 8.08
CA LEU A 142 -0.86 7.20 8.18
C LEU A 142 -2.09 6.71 8.94
N VAL A 143 -2.07 6.91 10.25
CA VAL A 143 -2.98 6.28 11.20
C VAL A 143 -4.26 7.10 11.36
N ASP A 144 -5.39 6.45 11.08
CA ASP A 144 -6.74 7.05 11.16
C ASP A 144 -7.79 5.93 11.26
N SER A 145 -7.83 5.24 12.40
CA SER A 145 -8.59 4.00 12.57
C SER A 145 -9.38 3.98 13.89
N GLY A 146 -10.67 3.65 13.78
CA GLY A 146 -11.55 3.41 14.92
C GLY A 146 -11.29 2.10 15.68
N GLY A 147 -10.27 1.32 15.33
CA GLY A 147 -9.90 0.07 16.01
C GLY A 147 -10.30 -1.20 15.24
N ALA A 148 -10.46 -2.32 15.95
CA ALA A 148 -10.86 -3.60 15.36
C ALA A 148 -12.36 -3.65 15.03
N PHE A 149 -12.73 -4.34 13.96
CA PHE A 149 -14.14 -4.62 13.68
C PHE A 149 -14.68 -5.69 14.64
N LEU A 150 -15.23 -5.24 15.77
CA LEU A 150 -15.63 -6.08 16.90
C LEU A 150 -16.53 -7.28 16.55
N PRO A 151 -17.49 -7.20 15.60
CA PRO A 151 -18.30 -8.36 15.23
C PRO A 151 -17.50 -9.56 14.69
N MET A 152 -16.26 -9.35 14.27
CA MET A 152 -15.34 -10.39 13.76
C MET A 152 -14.03 -10.43 14.55
N GLN A 153 -14.06 -10.07 15.84
CA GLN A 153 -12.87 -9.93 16.66
C GLN A 153 -12.03 -11.23 16.74
N ASP A 154 -12.65 -12.39 16.65
CA ASP A 154 -12.02 -13.71 16.69
C ASP A 154 -11.16 -13.99 15.45
N GLU A 155 -11.48 -13.34 14.33
CA GLU A 155 -10.71 -13.37 13.08
C GLU A 155 -9.75 -12.16 12.95
N VAL A 156 -9.74 -11.27 13.94
CA VAL A 156 -8.93 -10.04 13.93
C VAL A 156 -7.87 -10.03 15.03
N PHE A 157 -8.11 -10.67 16.18
CA PHE A 157 -7.31 -10.49 17.40
C PHE A 157 -6.41 -11.68 17.78
N PRO A 158 -6.91 -12.93 17.93
CA PRO A 158 -6.22 -13.92 18.76
C PRO A 158 -5.02 -14.65 18.14
N ASP A 159 -4.97 -14.80 16.82
CA ASP A 159 -4.04 -15.74 16.17
C ASP A 159 -2.68 -15.12 15.79
N VAL A 160 -1.73 -15.98 15.45
CA VAL A 160 -0.35 -15.67 15.09
C VAL A 160 -0.22 -14.63 13.97
N ASN A 161 -1.19 -14.56 13.06
CA ASN A 161 -1.24 -13.63 11.93
C ASN A 161 -2.34 -12.57 12.09
N HIS A 162 -2.81 -12.33 13.31
CA HIS A 162 -3.82 -11.34 13.63
C HIS A 162 -3.18 -10.01 14.10
N PHE A 163 -3.99 -9.06 14.58
CA PHE A 163 -3.64 -7.65 14.78
C PHE A 163 -2.29 -7.43 15.50
N GLY A 164 -2.00 -8.22 16.53
CA GLY A 164 -0.74 -8.11 17.30
C GLY A 164 0.53 -8.38 16.48
N ARG A 165 0.43 -9.07 15.34
CA ARG A 165 1.55 -9.29 14.42
C ARG A 165 2.11 -7.98 13.87
N ILE A 166 1.27 -6.96 13.72
CA ILE A 166 1.67 -5.63 13.23
C ILE A 166 2.77 -5.05 14.11
N PHE A 167 2.58 -5.10 15.43
CA PHE A 167 3.53 -4.55 16.41
C PHE A 167 4.81 -5.37 16.50
N ARG A 168 4.68 -6.71 16.45
CA ARG A 168 5.84 -7.60 16.40
C ARG A 168 6.70 -7.28 15.16
N ASN A 169 6.06 -7.05 14.02
CA ASN A 169 6.75 -6.71 12.79
C ASN A 169 7.40 -5.32 12.86
N GLN A 170 6.72 -4.30 13.40
CA GLN A 170 7.31 -2.96 13.63
C GLN A 170 8.58 -3.07 14.48
N ALA A 171 8.51 -3.73 15.64
CA ALA A 171 9.66 -3.89 16.53
C ALA A 171 10.80 -4.69 15.88
N LYS A 172 10.48 -5.70 15.05
CA LYS A 172 11.50 -6.45 14.32
C LYS A 172 12.15 -5.64 13.22
N MET A 173 11.36 -4.93 12.41
CA MET A 173 11.88 -4.06 11.34
C MET A 173 12.75 -2.93 11.92
N SER A 174 12.31 -2.26 12.98
CA SER A 174 13.13 -1.26 13.70
C SER A 174 14.44 -1.87 14.21
N GLY A 175 14.39 -3.06 14.83
CA GLY A 175 15.59 -3.79 15.27
C GLY A 175 16.53 -4.24 14.14
N ASP A 176 16.01 -4.41 12.93
CA ASP A 176 16.78 -4.72 11.71
C ASP A 176 17.25 -3.44 10.99
N GLY A 177 17.02 -2.25 11.57
CA GLY A 177 17.45 -0.96 11.01
C GLY A 177 16.53 -0.39 9.92
N ILE A 178 15.29 -0.89 9.81
CA ILE A 178 14.27 -0.40 8.87
C ILE A 178 13.36 0.60 9.59
N PRO A 179 13.45 1.91 9.29
CA PRO A 179 12.75 2.95 10.04
C PRO A 179 11.23 2.81 10.01
N GLN A 180 10.59 3.07 11.15
CA GLN A 180 9.15 3.04 11.36
C GLN A 180 8.68 4.47 11.70
N VAL A 181 7.89 5.08 10.82
CA VAL A 181 7.37 6.45 11.01
C VAL A 181 5.85 6.41 11.10
N ALA A 182 5.25 7.00 12.12
CA ALA A 182 3.80 7.13 12.24
C ALA A 182 3.33 8.58 12.21
N ALA A 183 2.23 8.83 11.50
CA ALA A 183 1.50 10.09 11.57
C ALA A 183 0.05 9.81 11.98
N VAL A 184 -0.34 10.30 13.15
CA VAL A 184 -1.69 10.14 13.72
C VAL A 184 -2.55 11.30 13.23
N LEU A 185 -3.33 11.03 12.19
CA LEU A 185 -4.17 12.00 11.48
C LEU A 185 -5.65 11.89 11.88
N GLY A 186 -5.92 11.13 12.94
CA GLY A 186 -7.27 10.81 13.38
C GLY A 186 -7.28 9.97 14.66
N SER A 187 -8.35 9.18 14.83
CA SER A 187 -8.45 8.32 16.01
C SER A 187 -7.45 7.17 15.93
N CYS A 188 -6.85 6.84 17.08
CA CYS A 188 -5.93 5.74 17.26
C CYS A 188 -6.22 5.07 18.62
N THR A 189 -7.15 4.11 18.61
CA THR A 189 -7.70 3.52 19.84
C THR A 189 -7.26 2.06 20.07
N ALA A 190 -7.16 1.67 21.34
CA ALA A 190 -6.89 0.31 21.80
C ALA A 190 -5.65 -0.29 21.15
N GLY A 191 -5.77 -1.42 20.46
CA GLY A 191 -4.63 -2.04 19.77
C GLY A 191 -3.95 -1.08 18.80
N GLY A 192 -4.71 -0.21 18.12
CA GLY A 192 -4.16 0.73 17.14
C GLY A 192 -3.12 1.70 17.76
N ALA A 193 -3.26 2.01 19.05
CA ALA A 193 -2.38 2.93 19.79
C ALA A 193 -0.91 2.47 19.81
N TYR A 194 -0.64 1.18 19.64
CA TYR A 194 0.73 0.67 19.55
C TYR A 194 1.42 1.00 18.23
N VAL A 195 0.68 1.32 17.15
CA VAL A 195 1.32 1.73 15.89
C VAL A 195 2.18 2.98 16.08
N PRO A 196 1.68 4.12 16.61
CA PRO A 196 2.54 5.25 16.92
C PRO A 196 3.47 4.99 18.11
N ALA A 197 3.00 4.32 19.17
CA ALA A 197 3.83 4.11 20.36
C ALA A 197 5.04 3.17 20.13
N MET A 198 5.07 2.42 19.02
CA MET A 198 6.17 1.53 18.63
C MET A 198 6.83 1.92 17.30
N SER A 199 6.54 3.11 16.80
CA SER A 199 7.31 3.72 15.71
C SER A 199 8.56 4.41 16.26
N ASP A 200 9.58 4.54 15.43
CA ASP A 200 10.83 5.22 15.79
C ASP A 200 10.63 6.73 15.93
N GLU A 201 9.76 7.30 15.08
CA GLU A 201 9.29 8.69 15.20
C GLU A 201 7.78 8.78 14.92
N SER A 202 7.08 9.53 15.76
CA SER A 202 5.63 9.67 15.77
C SER A 202 5.18 11.13 15.73
N ILE A 203 4.30 11.44 14.78
CA ILE A 203 3.67 12.75 14.60
C ILE A 203 2.19 12.65 15.02
N ILE A 204 1.67 13.68 15.69
CA ILE A 204 0.25 13.79 16.03
C ILE A 204 -0.32 15.16 15.61
N VAL A 205 -1.46 15.14 14.92
CA VAL A 205 -2.15 16.37 14.48
C VAL A 205 -3.08 16.87 15.58
N LYS A 206 -2.94 18.13 15.96
CA LYS A 206 -3.83 18.81 16.92
C LYS A 206 -5.30 18.74 16.51
N GLY A 207 -6.18 18.44 17.47
CA GLY A 207 -7.64 18.46 17.30
C GLY A 207 -8.24 17.33 16.45
N ASN A 208 -7.42 16.62 15.67
CA ASN A 208 -7.83 15.45 14.88
C ASN A 208 -7.20 14.15 15.41
N GLY A 209 -5.92 14.19 15.73
CA GLY A 209 -5.12 13.06 16.21
C GLY A 209 -5.40 12.76 17.68
N THR A 210 -5.72 11.51 17.98
CA THR A 210 -5.88 11.04 19.36
C THR A 210 -5.32 9.64 19.54
N ILE A 211 -4.60 9.38 20.64
CA ILE A 211 -4.02 8.08 20.97
C ILE A 211 -4.50 7.65 22.36
N PHE A 212 -5.08 6.47 22.49
CA PHE A 212 -5.42 5.92 23.82
C PHE A 212 -5.67 4.42 23.77
N LEU A 213 -5.35 3.71 24.86
CA LEU A 213 -5.69 2.28 25.00
C LEU A 213 -7.20 2.07 25.21
N ALA A 214 -7.87 3.03 25.83
CA ALA A 214 -9.31 3.03 26.05
C ALA A 214 -9.84 4.42 25.74
N GLY A 215 -10.71 4.55 24.74
CA GLY A 215 -11.31 5.85 24.41
C GLY A 215 -12.34 6.32 25.43
N PRO A 216 -12.82 7.57 25.33
CA PRO A 216 -13.77 8.15 26.28
C PRO A 216 -15.00 7.29 26.57
N PRO A 217 -15.64 6.61 25.59
CA PRO A 217 -16.78 5.73 25.89
C PRO A 217 -16.42 4.58 26.84
N LEU A 218 -15.21 4.01 26.72
CA LEU A 218 -14.76 2.89 27.54
C LEU A 218 -14.30 3.36 28.93
N VAL A 219 -13.62 4.52 29.01
CA VAL A 219 -13.25 5.15 30.29
C VAL A 219 -14.50 5.45 31.12
N LYS A 220 -15.52 6.06 30.50
CA LYS A 220 -16.80 6.33 31.14
C LYS A 220 -17.50 5.06 31.62
N ALA A 221 -17.50 4.01 30.79
CA ALA A 221 -18.12 2.74 31.16
C ALA A 221 -17.40 2.04 32.33
N ALA A 222 -16.07 2.14 32.40
CA ALA A 222 -15.27 1.46 33.41
C ALA A 222 -15.18 2.23 34.75
N THR A 223 -15.14 3.55 34.71
CA THR A 223 -14.81 4.39 35.89
C THR A 223 -15.89 5.43 36.23
N GLY A 224 -16.81 5.72 35.31
CA GLY A 224 -17.76 6.82 35.41
C GLY A 224 -17.17 8.19 35.02
N GLU A 225 -15.87 8.29 34.77
CA GLU A 225 -15.21 9.54 34.38
C GLU A 225 -15.68 10.03 33.00
N VAL A 226 -15.93 11.33 32.89
CA VAL A 226 -16.32 11.97 31.63
C VAL A 226 -15.21 12.91 31.21
N VAL A 227 -14.49 12.51 30.16
CA VAL A 227 -13.34 13.22 29.60
C VAL A 227 -13.51 13.29 28.08
N THR A 228 -13.05 14.37 27.45
CA THR A 228 -13.06 14.46 25.99
C THR A 228 -11.91 13.64 25.37
N ALA A 229 -11.97 13.38 24.06
CA ALA A 229 -10.90 12.64 23.39
C ALA A 229 -9.58 13.41 23.37
N GLU A 230 -9.64 14.75 23.28
CA GLU A 230 -8.45 15.62 23.30
C GLU A 230 -7.82 15.67 24.69
N GLU A 231 -8.62 15.80 25.75
CA GLU A 231 -8.13 15.78 27.14
C GLU A 231 -7.54 14.42 27.53
N LEU A 232 -8.07 13.33 26.99
CA LEU A 232 -7.63 11.97 27.32
C LEU A 232 -6.33 11.58 26.62
N GLY A 233 -6.15 12.00 25.37
CA GLY A 233 -5.03 11.53 24.54
C GLY A 233 -4.85 12.33 23.26
N GLY A 234 -5.08 13.64 23.32
CA GLY A 234 -4.85 14.57 22.22
C GLY A 234 -3.36 14.87 21.98
N ALA A 235 -3.10 15.81 21.07
CA ALA A 235 -1.75 16.16 20.68
C ALA A 235 -0.92 16.70 21.85
N ASP A 236 -1.48 17.66 22.61
CA ASP A 236 -0.80 18.25 23.78
C ASP A 236 -0.46 17.22 24.86
N VAL A 237 -1.35 16.25 25.12
CA VAL A 237 -1.10 15.19 26.10
C VAL A 237 0.16 14.40 25.72
N HIS A 238 0.27 14.03 24.44
CA HIS A 238 1.31 13.10 24.00
C HIS A 238 2.64 13.75 23.65
N THR A 239 2.67 15.04 23.33
CA THR A 239 3.91 15.77 23.02
C THR A 239 4.45 16.59 24.19
N VAL A 240 3.62 16.96 25.17
CA VAL A 240 4.04 17.76 26.34
C VAL A 240 4.20 16.90 27.60
N GLN A 241 3.31 15.94 27.82
CA GLN A 241 3.24 15.22 29.10
C GLN A 241 3.79 13.79 29.01
N SER A 242 3.26 12.98 28.10
CA SER A 242 3.56 11.54 28.08
C SER A 242 4.79 11.18 27.24
N GLY A 243 5.12 11.97 26.21
CA GLY A 243 6.17 11.64 25.25
C GLY A 243 5.86 10.41 24.38
N VAL A 244 4.58 10.14 24.10
CA VAL A 244 4.17 9.03 23.21
C VAL A 244 4.26 9.46 21.74
N ALA A 245 4.16 10.75 21.47
CA ALA A 245 4.42 11.34 20.16
C ALA A 245 5.58 12.33 20.27
N ASP A 246 6.43 12.34 19.26
CA ASP A 246 7.65 13.14 19.23
C ASP A 246 7.42 14.51 18.60
N HIS A 247 6.48 14.57 17.64
CA HIS A 247 6.24 15.76 16.83
C HIS A 247 4.78 16.23 16.92
N PHE A 248 4.61 17.49 17.31
CA PHE A 248 3.32 18.17 17.28
C PHE A 248 3.11 18.81 15.90
N ALA A 249 1.94 18.59 15.29
CA ALA A 249 1.53 19.28 14.07
C ALA A 249 0.27 20.10 14.32
N GLU A 250 0.27 21.38 13.94
CA GLU A 250 -0.90 22.26 14.08
C GLU A 250 -2.05 21.82 13.16
N ASP A 251 -1.73 21.28 11.99
CA ASP A 251 -2.69 20.78 11.03
C ASP A 251 -2.18 19.58 10.21
N GLU A 252 -3.07 19.02 9.39
CA GLU A 252 -2.75 17.86 8.56
C GLU A 252 -1.66 18.16 7.51
N PRO A 253 -1.68 19.27 6.75
CA PRO A 253 -0.57 19.66 5.87
C PRO A 253 0.80 19.71 6.56
N GLU A 254 0.87 20.27 7.78
CA GLU A 254 2.11 20.27 8.55
C GLU A 254 2.57 18.86 8.91
N ALA A 255 1.67 17.98 9.35
CA ALA A 255 2.04 16.60 9.65
C ALA A 255 2.61 15.86 8.43
N LEU A 256 2.03 16.06 7.24
CA LEU A 256 2.55 15.45 6.00
C LEU A 256 3.95 16.00 5.64
N ARG A 257 4.21 17.29 5.90
CA ARG A 257 5.55 17.88 5.76
C ARG A 257 6.53 17.29 6.77
N LEU A 258 6.12 17.10 8.03
CA LEU A 258 6.96 16.47 9.06
C LEU A 258 7.32 15.02 8.70
N VAL A 259 6.40 14.25 8.12
CA VAL A 259 6.72 12.91 7.58
C VAL A 259 7.86 12.99 6.56
N ARG A 260 7.81 13.95 5.65
CA ARG A 260 8.89 14.16 4.67
C ARG A 260 10.21 14.55 5.34
N ASN A 261 10.19 15.45 6.32
CA ASN A 261 11.39 15.85 7.06
C ASN A 261 12.04 14.67 7.79
N ILE A 262 11.25 13.78 8.39
CA ILE A 262 11.77 12.57 9.03
C ILE A 262 12.48 11.71 7.98
N VAL A 263 11.85 11.47 6.84
CA VAL A 263 12.44 10.67 5.75
C VAL A 263 13.73 11.28 5.20
N GLU A 264 13.78 12.61 5.08
CA GLU A 264 14.98 13.35 4.65
C GLU A 264 16.18 13.11 5.57
N ASN A 265 15.93 12.88 6.86
CA ASN A 265 16.96 12.67 7.87
C ASN A 265 17.22 11.19 8.17
N LEU A 266 16.57 10.27 7.46
CA LEU A 266 16.96 8.86 7.47
C LEU A 266 18.36 8.78 6.85
N GLY A 267 19.31 8.19 7.59
CA GLY A 267 20.72 8.05 7.21
C GLY A 267 20.94 7.45 5.81
N PRO A 268 22.19 7.28 5.34
CA PRO A 268 22.49 7.03 3.93
C PRO A 268 21.60 5.96 3.27
N ARG A 269 21.08 6.24 2.07
CA ARG A 269 20.34 5.25 1.26
C ARG A 269 21.35 4.34 0.57
N GLU A 270 21.23 3.04 0.77
CA GLU A 270 21.83 2.07 -0.14
C GLU A 270 20.90 1.92 -1.34
N LEU A 271 21.36 2.38 -2.51
CA LEU A 271 20.69 2.08 -3.76
C LEU A 271 20.97 0.62 -4.09
N ALA A 272 19.95 -0.11 -4.54
CA ALA A 272 20.21 -1.34 -5.25
C ALA A 272 21.23 -1.04 -6.37
N PRO A 273 22.22 -1.92 -6.63
CA PRO A 273 23.18 -1.71 -7.68
C PRO A 273 22.45 -1.28 -8.95
N ALA A 274 22.70 -0.06 -9.41
CA ALA A 274 22.03 0.45 -10.59
C ALA A 274 22.28 -0.55 -11.72
N ALA A 275 21.21 -0.93 -12.38
CA ALA A 275 21.27 -1.85 -13.50
C ALA A 275 22.24 -1.25 -14.53
N SER A 276 23.30 -2.00 -14.86
CA SER A 276 24.50 -1.43 -15.50
C SER A 276 24.32 -1.17 -16.99
N ALA A 277 23.22 -1.61 -17.58
CA ALA A 277 22.95 -1.46 -19.00
C ALA A 277 22.18 -0.18 -19.30
N GLU A 278 22.33 0.31 -20.52
CA GLU A 278 21.51 1.38 -21.04
C GLU A 278 20.06 0.89 -21.20
N VAL A 279 19.10 1.67 -20.69
CA VAL A 279 17.67 1.36 -20.81
C VAL A 279 17.26 1.42 -22.29
N GLU A 280 16.79 0.30 -22.85
CA GLU A 280 16.24 0.21 -24.21
C GLU A 280 14.78 -0.26 -24.13
N PRO A 281 13.78 0.44 -24.70
CA PRO A 281 12.42 -0.08 -24.73
C PRO A 281 12.35 -1.42 -25.48
N PRO A 282 11.36 -2.29 -25.22
CA PRO A 282 11.13 -3.48 -26.03
C PRO A 282 11.06 -3.15 -27.52
N ALA A 283 11.66 -3.98 -28.36
CA ALA A 283 11.68 -3.78 -29.80
C ALA A 283 10.33 -4.07 -30.49
N HIS A 284 9.44 -4.76 -29.79
CA HIS A 284 8.10 -5.09 -30.26
C HIS A 284 7.07 -4.37 -29.41
N ASP A 285 5.93 -4.06 -30.02
CA ASP A 285 4.85 -3.32 -29.38
C ASP A 285 4.27 -4.09 -28.19
N VAL A 286 4.21 -3.43 -27.04
CA VAL A 286 3.69 -3.98 -25.78
C VAL A 286 2.19 -4.28 -25.91
N GLU A 287 1.45 -3.52 -26.72
CA GLU A 287 0.00 -3.69 -26.89
C GLU A 287 -0.37 -5.02 -27.57
N ASP A 288 0.57 -5.64 -28.29
CA ASP A 288 0.38 -6.98 -28.87
C ASP A 288 0.16 -8.05 -27.80
N LEU A 289 0.53 -7.81 -26.53
CA LEU A 289 0.25 -8.73 -25.42
C LEU A 289 -1.25 -9.07 -25.34
N LEU A 290 -2.12 -8.10 -25.65
CA LEU A 290 -3.57 -8.29 -25.64
C LEU A 290 -4.05 -9.26 -26.73
N GLY A 291 -3.34 -9.34 -27.85
CA GLY A 291 -3.66 -10.30 -28.92
C GLY A 291 -2.94 -11.65 -28.78
N LEU A 292 -1.91 -11.71 -27.94
CA LEU A 292 -1.15 -12.94 -27.67
C LEU A 292 -1.84 -13.86 -26.67
N ILE A 293 -2.50 -13.32 -25.65
CA ILE A 293 -3.14 -14.10 -24.59
C ILE A 293 -4.49 -14.66 -25.07
N PRO A 294 -4.67 -16.00 -25.14
CA PRO A 294 -5.93 -16.62 -25.49
C PRO A 294 -7.00 -16.39 -24.42
N SER A 295 -8.26 -16.45 -24.80
CA SER A 295 -9.40 -16.38 -23.87
C SER A 295 -9.67 -17.69 -23.13
N ASP A 296 -8.97 -18.77 -23.48
CA ASP A 296 -9.09 -20.09 -22.88
C ASP A 296 -7.76 -20.59 -22.31
N ASN A 297 -7.83 -21.51 -21.35
CA ASN A 297 -6.65 -22.03 -20.64
C ASN A 297 -5.97 -23.23 -21.34
N ARG A 298 -6.43 -23.63 -22.53
CA ARG A 298 -5.93 -24.83 -23.25
C ARG A 298 -5.04 -24.45 -24.43
N THR A 299 -5.28 -23.30 -25.03
CA THR A 299 -4.48 -22.79 -26.15
C THR A 299 -3.07 -22.42 -25.67
N PRO A 300 -2.01 -23.06 -26.20
CA PRO A 300 -0.64 -22.72 -25.84
C PRO A 300 -0.26 -21.31 -26.30
N VAL A 301 0.59 -20.64 -25.53
CA VAL A 301 1.19 -19.35 -25.88
C VAL A 301 2.68 -19.52 -26.05
N ASP A 302 3.26 -18.96 -27.12
CA ASP A 302 4.71 -18.84 -27.23
C ASP A 302 5.18 -17.77 -26.23
N ILE A 303 5.66 -18.21 -25.07
CA ILE A 303 6.10 -17.31 -23.99
C ILE A 303 7.26 -16.40 -24.44
N LYS A 304 8.01 -16.74 -25.50
CA LYS A 304 9.06 -15.86 -26.02
C LYS A 304 8.47 -14.59 -26.63
N GLU A 305 7.26 -14.64 -27.18
CA GLU A 305 6.55 -13.44 -27.65
C GLU A 305 6.19 -12.50 -26.51
N ILE A 306 5.89 -13.05 -25.32
CA ILE A 306 5.63 -12.27 -24.10
C ILE A 306 6.94 -11.68 -23.58
N ILE A 307 7.99 -12.50 -23.42
CA ILE A 307 9.32 -12.05 -22.96
C ILE A 307 9.82 -10.90 -23.85
N ALA A 308 9.67 -11.03 -25.17
CA ALA A 308 10.10 -10.03 -26.14
C ALA A 308 9.41 -8.67 -25.98
N ARG A 309 8.30 -8.56 -25.24
CA ARG A 309 7.56 -7.31 -24.98
C ARG A 309 7.74 -6.76 -23.57
N ILE A 310 8.57 -7.42 -22.77
CA ILE A 310 8.85 -7.03 -21.39
C ILE A 310 10.31 -6.59 -21.24
N VAL A 311 11.25 -7.30 -21.87
CA VAL A 311 12.68 -7.09 -21.67
C VAL A 311 13.28 -6.06 -22.63
N ASP A 312 14.34 -5.40 -22.18
CA ASP A 312 14.98 -4.31 -22.88
C ASP A 312 15.49 -4.74 -24.27
N GLY A 313 15.13 -3.96 -25.29
CA GLY A 313 15.47 -4.24 -26.69
C GLY A 313 14.97 -5.58 -27.22
N SER A 314 14.03 -6.23 -26.51
CA SER A 314 13.59 -7.61 -26.73
C SER A 314 14.75 -8.61 -26.74
N ARG A 315 15.82 -8.35 -26.00
CA ARG A 315 17.04 -9.16 -25.99
C ARG A 315 16.98 -10.22 -24.90
N PHE A 316 17.19 -11.47 -25.28
CA PHE A 316 17.10 -12.61 -24.36
C PHE A 316 18.20 -13.63 -24.65
N HIS A 317 18.98 -14.00 -23.64
CA HIS A 317 19.90 -15.12 -23.73
C HIS A 317 19.26 -16.37 -23.12
N GLU A 318 18.72 -17.23 -23.98
CA GLU A 318 18.04 -18.44 -23.57
C GLU A 318 19.02 -19.52 -23.10
N PHE A 319 18.79 -20.02 -21.89
CA PHE A 319 19.53 -21.12 -21.30
C PHE A 319 18.87 -22.46 -21.64
N LYS A 320 19.67 -23.44 -22.11
CA LYS A 320 19.20 -24.80 -22.47
C LYS A 320 18.03 -24.80 -23.46
N SER A 321 18.08 -23.96 -24.50
CA SER A 321 17.02 -23.79 -25.51
C SER A 321 16.52 -25.07 -26.21
N ARG A 322 17.26 -26.18 -26.13
CA ARG A 322 16.93 -27.48 -26.74
C ARG A 322 16.56 -28.58 -25.73
N TYR A 323 16.55 -28.31 -24.43
CA TYR A 323 16.31 -29.31 -23.38
C TYR A 323 15.16 -28.86 -22.46
N GLY A 324 14.16 -29.73 -22.26
CA GLY A 324 13.04 -29.43 -21.37
C GLY A 324 12.24 -28.20 -21.82
N THR A 325 11.93 -28.11 -23.12
CA THR A 325 11.38 -26.91 -23.78
C THR A 325 9.99 -26.48 -23.31
N THR A 326 9.40 -27.17 -22.34
CA THR A 326 8.17 -26.77 -21.65
C THR A 326 8.41 -25.68 -20.59
N LEU A 327 9.67 -25.42 -20.23
CA LEU A 327 10.08 -24.32 -19.35
C LEU A 327 11.20 -23.52 -20.02
N ILE A 328 10.96 -22.24 -20.25
CA ILE A 328 11.94 -21.35 -20.87
C ILE A 328 12.63 -20.54 -19.78
N CYS A 329 13.96 -20.58 -19.77
CA CYS A 329 14.81 -19.85 -18.84
C CYS A 329 15.85 -19.05 -19.60
N GLY A 330 16.29 -17.93 -19.05
CA GLY A 330 17.34 -17.13 -19.67
C GLY A 330 17.60 -15.83 -18.93
N PHE A 331 18.48 -15.04 -19.51
CA PHE A 331 18.94 -13.77 -18.98
C PHE A 331 18.44 -12.62 -19.85
N ALA A 332 18.11 -11.50 -19.21
CA ALA A 332 17.67 -10.27 -19.85
C ALA A 332 17.90 -9.07 -18.90
N HIS A 333 17.58 -7.88 -19.41
CA HIS A 333 17.54 -6.62 -18.65
C HIS A 333 16.12 -6.06 -18.71
N ILE A 334 15.70 -5.37 -17.65
CA ILE A 334 14.38 -4.72 -17.55
C ILE A 334 14.62 -3.38 -16.88
N HIS A 335 14.49 -2.31 -17.67
CA HIS A 335 14.79 -0.95 -17.23
C HIS A 335 16.26 -0.82 -16.75
N GLY A 336 17.19 -1.32 -17.58
CA GLY A 336 18.65 -1.36 -17.35
C GLY A 336 19.18 -2.71 -16.87
#